data_AF-A0A8I2YWI4-F1
#
_entry.id   AF-A0A8I2YWI4-F1
#
_cell.length_a   1.000
_cell.length_b   1.000
_cell.length_c   1.000
_cell.angle_alpha   90.00
_cell.angle_beta   90.00
_cell.angle_gamma   90.00
#
_symmetry.space_group_name_H-M   'P 1'
#
loop_
_entity.id
_entity.type
_entity.pdbx_description
1 polymer ?
#
loop_
_entity_poly.entity_id
_entity_poly.type
_entity_poly.pdbx_seq_one_letter_code
_entity_poly.pdbx_strand_id
1 'polypeptide(L)' 'MGIFHNPASSSTPYKDDTPLPDSVPKVQELGVTSAPLKSAAFFIAAYCKEYNGASCLSERAEWIVYFLLLPLSTGVLSNG' A
#
# COMPACT_ATOMS: atom_id res chain seq x y z
N MET A 1 29.30 -16.92 0.94
CA MET A 1 28.88 -15.50 0.98
C MET A 1 28.09 -15.19 -0.28
N GLY A 2 26.84 -14.73 -0.16
CA GLY A 2 26.05 -14.24 -1.28
C GLY A 2 26.17 -12.73 -1.40
N ILE A 3 26.42 -12.21 -2.60
CA ILE A 3 26.51 -10.77 -2.87
C ILE A 3 25.08 -10.25 -3.11
N PHE A 4 24.63 -9.30 -2.28
CA PHE A 4 23.36 -8.62 -2.51
C PHE A 4 23.50 -7.71 -3.73
N HIS A 5 22.70 -7.98 -4.76
CA HIS A 5 22.55 -7.09 -5.91
C HIS A 5 21.30 -6.24 -5.70
N ASN A 6 21.49 -4.93 -5.58
CA ASN A 6 20.36 -4.00 -5.55
C ASN A 6 19.69 -4.00 -6.94
N PRO A 7 18.43 -4.41 -7.09
CA PRO A 7 17.76 -4.40 -8.40
C PRO A 7 17.69 -2.99 -9.03
N ALA A 8 17.77 -1.94 -8.21
CA ALA A 8 17.82 -0.55 -8.69
C ALA A 8 19.15 -0.16 -9.38
N SER A 9 20.21 -0.97 -9.28
CA SER A 9 21.46 -0.71 -10.00
C SER A 9 21.48 -1.29 -11.42
N SER A 10 20.42 -1.97 -11.86
CA SER A 10 20.29 -2.44 -13.24
C SER A 10 19.86 -1.30 -14.17
N SER A 11 20.53 -1.15 -15.31
CA SER A 11 20.19 -0.13 -16.32
C SER A 11 18.96 -0.52 -17.16
N THR A 12 18.64 -1.82 -17.20
CA THR A 12 17.51 -2.38 -17.95
C THR A 12 16.55 -3.09 -17.00
N PRO A 13 15.31 -2.60 -16.82
CA PRO A 13 14.32 -3.31 -16.02
C PRO A 13 13.95 -4.62 -16.72
N TYR A 14 14.16 -5.75 -16.03
CA TYR A 14 13.69 -7.05 -16.50
C TYR A 14 12.17 -7.12 -16.40
N LYS A 15 11.51 -7.54 -17.48
CA LYS A 15 10.06 -7.83 -17.54
C LYS A 15 9.88 -9.23 -18.09
N ASP A 16 8.99 -9.99 -17.47
CA ASP A 16 8.58 -11.31 -17.93
C ASP A 16 7.28 -11.19 -18.72
N ASP A 17 7.31 -11.58 -19.99
CA ASP A 17 6.16 -11.52 -20.90
C ASP A 17 5.32 -12.80 -20.88
N THR A 18 5.61 -13.75 -19.97
CA THR A 18 4.86 -15.01 -19.85
C THR A 18 3.40 -14.74 -19.50
N PRO A 19 2.44 -15.12 -20.38
CA PRO A 19 1.03 -14.92 -20.08
C PRO A 19 0.55 -15.85 -18.96
N LEU A 20 -0.46 -15.41 -18.22
CA LEU A 20 -1.09 -16.22 -17.19
C LEU A 20 -1.69 -17.50 -17.83
N PRO A 21 -1.49 -18.70 -17.25
CA PRO A 21 -2.02 -19.95 -17.81
C PRO A 21 -3.56 -19.94 -17.86
N ASP A 22 -4.12 -20.58 -18.90
CA ASP A 22 -5.57 -20.60 -19.16
C ASP A 22 -6.41 -21.27 -18.05
N SER A 23 -5.78 -22.02 -17.13
CA SER A 23 -6.44 -22.64 -15.98
C SER A 23 -6.77 -21.65 -14.86
N VAL A 24 -6.11 -20.49 -14.82
CA VAL A 24 -6.32 -19.46 -13.80
C VAL A 24 -7.29 -18.41 -14.34
N PRO A 25 -8.43 -18.17 -13.68
CA PRO A 25 -9.37 -17.16 -14.13
C PRO A 25 -8.71 -15.77 -14.08
N LYS A 26 -8.90 -14.99 -15.14
CA LYS A 26 -8.41 -13.61 -15.20
C LYS A 26 -9.12 -12.76 -14.14
N VAL A 27 -8.34 -12.09 -13.30
CA VAL A 27 -8.83 -11.15 -12.29
C VAL A 27 -8.58 -9.73 -12.79
N GLN A 28 -9.53 -8.82 -12.56
CA GLN A 28 -9.36 -7.41 -12.87
C GLN A 28 -8.46 -6.77 -11.81
N GLU A 29 -7.32 -6.22 -12.25
CA GLU A 29 -6.43 -5.46 -11.39
C GLU A 29 -7.10 -4.16 -10.90
N LEU A 30 -6.82 -3.79 -9.64
CA LEU A 30 -7.48 -2.65 -8.96
C LEU A 30 -7.18 -1.29 -9.62
N GLY A 31 -6.05 -1.15 -10.31
CA GLY A 31 -5.71 0.07 -11.05
C GLY A 31 -5.54 1.34 -10.20
N VAL A 32 -5.39 1.22 -8.89
CA VAL A 32 -5.27 2.35 -7.95
C VAL A 32 -3.81 2.62 -7.60
N THR A 33 -3.48 3.91 -7.41
CA THR A 33 -2.16 4.33 -6.94
C THR A 33 -2.05 4.24 -5.42
N SER A 34 -0.84 4.38 -4.88
CA SER A 34 -0.55 4.18 -3.45
C SER A 34 -1.32 5.13 -2.53
N ALA A 35 -1.55 6.38 -2.94
CA ALA A 35 -2.30 7.37 -2.16
C ALA A 35 -3.79 6.98 -1.97
N PRO A 36 -4.59 6.75 -3.03
CA PRO A 36 -6.00 6.36 -2.89
C PRO A 36 -6.18 4.97 -2.26
N LEU A 37 -5.28 4.01 -2.55
CA LEU A 37 -5.33 2.69 -1.90
C LEU A 37 -5.10 2.81 -0.39
N LYS A 38 -4.15 3.65 0.03
CA LYS A 38 -3.84 3.87 1.44
C LYS A 38 -4.94 4.63 2.18
N SER A 39 -5.60 5.61 1.54
CA SER A 39 -6.76 6.29 2.15
C SER A 39 -7.99 5.39 2.26
N ALA A 40 -8.18 4.44 1.34
CA ALA A 40 -9.29 3.49 1.36
C ALA A 40 -9.02 2.23 2.20
N ALA A 41 -7.78 2.02 2.64
CA ALA A 41 -7.33 0.79 3.29
C ALA A 41 -8.21 0.39 4.48
N PHE A 42 -8.63 1.34 5.33
CA PHE A 42 -9.52 1.09 6.47
C PHE A 42 -10.89 0.51 6.10
N PHE A 43 -11.44 0.96 4.97
CA PHE A 43 -12.75 0.51 4.52
C PHE A 43 -12.66 -0.85 3.82
N ILE A 44 -11.62 -1.04 3.00
CA ILE A 44 -11.34 -2.31 2.31
C ILE A 44 -11.04 -3.41 3.35
N ALA A 45 -10.29 -3.05 4.38
CA ALA A 45 -9.97 -3.90 5.52
C ALA A 45 -11.20 -4.46 6.25
N ALA A 46 -12.16 -3.60 6.56
CA ALA A 46 -13.38 -3.98 7.26
C ALA A 46 -14.27 -4.88 6.40
N TYR A 47 -14.35 -4.61 5.10
CA TYR A 47 -15.17 -5.37 4.16
C TYR A 47 -14.54 -6.73 3.81
N CYS A 48 -13.24 -6.77 3.56
CA CYS A 48 -12.53 -7.97 3.11
C CYS A 48 -11.90 -8.79 4.24
N LYS A 49 -12.33 -8.60 5.49
CA LYS A 49 -11.74 -9.25 6.68
C LYS A 49 -11.71 -10.78 6.58
N GLU A 50 -12.76 -11.37 6.02
CA GLU A 50 -12.92 -12.82 5.87
C GLU A 50 -12.02 -13.41 4.77
N TYR A 51 -11.71 -12.61 3.75
CA TYR A 51 -10.94 -13.05 2.58
C TYR A 51 -9.44 -12.76 2.70
N ASN A 52 -9.05 -11.63 3.33
CA ASN A 52 -7.66 -11.17 3.38
C ASN A 52 -6.89 -11.57 4.65
N GLY A 53 -7.54 -12.22 5.63
CA GLY A 53 -6.93 -12.58 6.90
C GLY A 53 -6.70 -11.38 7.83
N ALA A 54 -6.98 -11.56 9.12
CA ALA A 54 -7.06 -10.48 10.11
C ALA A 54 -5.75 -9.71 10.39
N SER A 55 -4.59 -10.17 9.90
CA SER A 55 -3.27 -9.65 10.27
C SER A 55 -2.79 -8.46 9.44
N CYS A 56 -3.30 -8.27 8.21
CA CYS A 56 -2.85 -7.20 7.31
C CYS A 56 -3.14 -5.77 7.85
N LEU A 57 -4.05 -5.65 8.82
CA LEU A 57 -4.66 -4.37 9.21
C LEU A 57 -3.99 -3.70 10.42
N SER A 58 -3.13 -4.42 11.14
CA SER A 58 -2.72 -4.02 12.50
C SER A 58 -1.50 -3.10 12.55
N GLU A 59 -0.62 -3.08 11.54
CA GLU A 59 0.71 -2.52 11.75
C GLU A 59 0.86 -1.02 11.40
N ARG A 60 -0.05 -0.44 10.59
CA ARG A 60 0.15 0.92 10.03
C ARG A 60 -1.04 1.87 10.07
N ALA A 61 -2.16 1.45 10.66
CA ALA A 61 -3.36 2.28 10.80
C ALA A 61 -3.18 3.45 11.79
N GLU A 62 -2.42 3.27 12.87
CA GLU A 62 -2.24 4.26 13.95
C GLU A 62 -1.66 5.61 13.46
N TRP A 63 -0.81 5.61 12.42
CA TRP A 63 -0.19 6.84 11.90
C TRP A 63 -1.09 7.67 10.98
N ILE A 64 -2.11 7.07 10.35
CA ILE A 64 -3.03 7.81 9.48
C ILE A 64 -3.96 8.70 10.31
N VAL A 65 -4.40 8.21 11.47
CA VAL A 65 -5.18 9.00 12.42
C VAL A 65 -4.34 10.19 12.91
N TYR A 66 -3.06 9.96 13.23
CA TYR A 66 -2.14 11.02 13.62
C TYR A 66 -1.90 12.04 12.51
N PHE A 67 -1.68 11.63 11.25
CA PHE A 67 -1.41 12.57 10.14
C PHE A 67 -2.65 13.39 9.73
N LEU A 68 -3.85 12.83 9.87
CA LEU A 68 -5.11 13.53 9.58
C LEU A 68 -5.60 14.41 10.75
N LEU A 69 -5.18 14.13 11.99
CA LEU A 69 -5.51 14.95 13.17
C LEU A 69 -4.38 15.91 13.61
N LEU A 70 -3.17 15.80 13.06
CA LEU A 70 -2.06 16.70 13.36
C LEU A 70 -2.31 18.19 13.10
N PRO A 71 -3.09 18.63 12.08
CA PRO A 71 -3.29 20.07 11.88
C PRO A 71 -4.11 20.72 13.00
N LEU A 72 -4.77 19.95 13.89
CA LEU A 72 -5.51 20.54 15.02
C LEU A 72 -4.64 20.87 16.24
N SER A 73 -3.42 20.34 16.37
CA SER A 73 -2.60 20.55 17.58
C SER A 73 -1.45 21.55 17.43
N THR A 74 -1.14 22.04 16.22
CA THR A 74 -0.03 22.98 15.99
C THR A 74 -0.47 24.37 15.50
N GLY A 75 -1.78 24.64 15.46
CA GLY A 75 -2.37 25.85 14.90
C GLY A 75 -2.60 27.05 15.85
N VAL A 76 -2.03 27.09 17.06
CA VAL A 76 -2.09 28.29 17.92
C VAL A 76 -0.72 28.57 18.54
N LEU A 77 0.22 29.04 17.74
CA LEU A 77 1.38 29.84 18.16
C LEU A 77 2.05 30.43 16.91
N SER A 78 1.44 31.43 16.30
CA SER A 78 2.17 32.39 15.46
C SER A 78 1.43 33.73 15.37
N ASN A 79 1.85 34.63 16.25
CA ASN A 79 2.01 36.08 16.07
C ASN A 79 0.83 36.90 15.50
N GLY A 80 0.28 37.74 16.38
CA GLY A 80 -0.55 38.90 16.11
C GLY A 80 -0.83 39.63 17.41
#